data_AF-A0AAW6YI04-F1
#
_entry.id   AF-A0AAW6YI04-F1
#
_cell.length_a   1.000
_cell.length_b   1.000
_cell.length_c   1.000
_cell.angle_alpha   90.00
_cell.angle_beta   90.00
_cell.angle_gamma   90.00
#
_symmetry.space_group_name_H-M   'P 1'
#
loop_
_entity.id
_entity.type
_entity.pdbx_description
1 polymer ?
#
loop_
_entity_poly.entity_id
_entity_poly.type
_entity_poly.pdbx_seq_one_letter_code
_entity_poly.pdbx_strand_id
1 'polypeptide(L)'
;ALSPIAVLISALLLQGCVAAAVVGTAAVGTKAATDPRSVGTQVDDGTLEVRVNSALSKDEQIKKEARINVTAYQGKVLLVGQSPNAELSARAKQIAMGVD
;
A
#
# COMPACT_ATOMS: atom_id res chain seq x y z
N ALA A 1 42.26 14.06 11.49
CA ALA A 1 41.83 14.83 10.30
C ALA A 1 41.23 13.93 9.21
N LEU A 2 40.35 12.98 9.57
CA LEU A 2 39.76 11.98 8.64
C LEU A 2 38.29 12.30 8.27
N SER A 3 37.84 13.53 8.49
CA SER A 3 36.42 13.85 8.60
C SER A 3 35.73 14.27 7.30
N PRO A 4 36.30 15.12 6.40
CA PRO A 4 35.54 15.62 5.26
C PRO A 4 35.44 14.60 4.10
N ILE A 5 36.47 13.80 3.87
CA ILE A 5 36.50 12.81 2.77
C ILE A 5 35.55 11.64 3.05
N ALA A 6 35.49 11.16 4.29
CA ALA A 6 34.57 10.09 4.70
C ALA A 6 33.09 10.51 4.60
N VAL A 7 32.79 11.77 4.92
CA VAL A 7 31.45 12.36 4.77
C VAL A 7 31.07 12.46 3.29
N LEU A 8 32.00 12.90 2.43
CA LEU A 8 31.76 13.00 0.99
C LEU A 8 31.47 11.62 0.38
N ILE A 9 32.27 10.61 0.71
CA ILE A 9 32.08 9.23 0.20
C ILE A 9 30.74 8.65 0.68
N SER A 10 30.37 8.88 1.93
CA SER A 10 29.06 8.44 2.47
C SER A 10 27.88 9.13 1.77
N ALA A 11 28.01 10.41 1.42
CA ALA A 11 26.98 11.15 0.69
C ALA A 11 26.82 10.64 -0.76
N LEU A 12 27.91 10.25 -1.42
CA LEU A 12 27.87 9.66 -2.76
C LEU A 12 27.21 8.26 -2.76
N LEU A 13 27.41 7.48 -1.70
CA LEU A 13 26.78 6.15 -1.57
C LEU A 13 25.27 6.24 -1.26
N LEU A 14 24.77 7.37 -0.76
CA LEU A 14 23.37 7.58 -0.43
C LEU A 14 22.50 8.06 -1.61
N GLN A 15 23.09 8.30 -2.79
CA GLN A 15 22.36 8.76 -3.99
C GLN A 15 21.32 7.75 -4.52
N GLY A 16 21.40 6.48 -4.10
CA GLY A 16 20.43 5.44 -4.46
C GLY A 16 18.99 5.74 -3.98
N CYS A 17 18.81 6.47 -2.88
CA CYS A 17 17.47 6.88 -2.42
C CYS A 17 16.83 7.91 -3.35
N VAL A 18 17.62 8.77 -4.00
CA VAL A 18 17.10 9.80 -4.91
C VAL A 18 16.58 9.14 -6.19
N ALA A 19 17.28 8.14 -6.72
CA ALA A 19 16.81 7.38 -7.88
C ALA A 19 15.49 6.64 -7.59
N ALA A 20 15.37 6.00 -6.42
CA ALA A 20 14.13 5.36 -6.00
C ALA A 20 12.97 6.36 -5.80
N ALA A 21 13.26 7.53 -5.22
CA ALA A 21 12.28 8.60 -5.06
C ALA A 21 11.80 9.15 -6.42
N VAL A 22 12.72 9.44 -7.34
CA VAL A 22 12.39 9.96 -8.67
C VAL A 22 11.58 8.96 -9.48
N VAL A 23 11.99 7.69 -9.52
CA VAL A 23 11.24 6.62 -10.19
C VAL A 23 9.87 6.40 -9.54
N GLY A 24 9.79 6.46 -8.20
CA GLY A 24 8.53 6.41 -7.46
C GLY A 24 7.59 7.57 -7.83
N THR A 25 8.10 8.80 -7.88
CA THR A 25 7.30 9.98 -8.27
C THR A 25 6.85 9.94 -9.73
N ALA A 26 7.68 9.44 -10.65
CA ALA A 26 7.32 9.28 -12.06
C ALA A 26 6.24 8.18 -12.25
N ALA A 27 6.36 7.07 -11.53
CA ALA A 27 5.34 6.02 -11.52
C ALA A 27 4.00 6.51 -10.95
N VAL A 28 4.03 7.34 -9.89
CA VAL A 28 2.82 7.97 -9.34
C VAL A 28 2.22 8.99 -10.32
N GLY A 29 3.05 9.82 -10.97
CA GLY A 29 2.60 10.82 -11.94
C GLY A 29 1.95 10.24 -13.19
N THR A 30 2.45 9.12 -13.71
CA THR A 30 1.85 8.43 -14.88
C THR A 30 0.53 7.74 -14.57
N LYS A 31 0.38 7.19 -13.35
CA LYS A 31 -0.91 6.65 -12.85
C LYS A 31 -1.94 7.77 -12.71
N ALA A 32 -1.53 8.90 -12.14
CA ALA A 32 -2.38 10.08 -11.99
C ALA A 32 -2.85 10.67 -13.33
N ALA A 33 -2.01 10.65 -14.36
CA ALA A 33 -2.33 11.22 -15.68
C ALA A 33 -3.29 10.36 -16.53
N THR A 34 -3.43 9.08 -16.21
CA THR A 34 -4.28 8.13 -16.98
C THR A 34 -5.61 7.86 -16.30
N ASP A 35 -5.70 8.05 -14.99
CA ASP A 35 -6.95 8.00 -14.27
C ASP A 35 -7.72 9.33 -14.42
N PRO A 36 -8.96 9.34 -14.93
CA PRO A 36 -9.75 10.56 -15.06
C PRO A 36 -10.14 11.17 -13.69
N ARG A 37 -9.90 10.46 -12.59
CA ARG A 37 -10.22 10.90 -11.23
C ARG A 37 -9.11 11.75 -10.64
N SER A 38 -9.49 12.67 -9.75
CA SER A 38 -8.55 13.54 -9.05
C SER A 38 -7.46 12.73 -8.32
N VAL A 39 -6.26 13.31 -8.23
CA VAL A 39 -5.15 12.74 -7.45
C VAL A 39 -5.54 12.57 -5.98
N GLY A 40 -6.37 13.47 -5.42
CA GLY A 40 -6.89 13.33 -4.06
C GLY A 40 -7.64 12.02 -3.87
N THR A 41 -8.59 11.71 -4.77
CA THR A 41 -9.34 10.45 -4.73
C THR A 41 -8.43 9.22 -4.86
N GLN A 42 -7.39 9.28 -5.69
CA GLN A 42 -6.44 8.18 -5.85
C GLN A 42 -5.60 7.95 -4.58
N VAL A 43 -5.19 9.03 -3.92
CA VAL A 43 -4.46 8.96 -2.64
C VAL A 43 -5.37 8.44 -1.52
N ASP A 44 -6.61 8.90 -1.46
CA ASP A 44 -7.60 8.45 -0.48
C ASP A 44 -7.89 6.95 -0.65
N ASP A 45 -8.11 6.49 -1.88
CA ASP A 45 -8.33 5.08 -2.20
C ASP A 45 -7.10 4.23 -1.83
N GLY A 46 -5.88 4.68 -2.18
CA GLY A 46 -4.65 3.97 -1.82
C GLY A 46 -4.44 3.91 -0.30
N THR A 47 -4.79 4.97 0.43
CA THR A 47 -4.74 5.01 1.89
C THR A 47 -5.75 4.03 2.50
N LEU A 48 -6.96 3.97 1.94
CA LEU A 48 -7.99 3.01 2.34
C LEU A 48 -7.57 1.56 2.09
N GLU A 49 -6.97 1.25 0.94
CA GLU A 49 -6.42 -0.08 0.64
C GLU A 49 -5.38 -0.51 1.68
N VAL A 50 -4.45 0.38 2.03
CA VAL A 50 -3.40 0.09 3.01
C VAL A 50 -3.99 -0.15 4.39
N ARG A 51 -4.95 0.68 4.83
CA ARG A 51 -5.60 0.52 6.14
C ARG A 51 -6.37 -0.79 6.25
N VAL A 52 -7.15 -1.14 5.23
CA VAL A 52 -7.89 -2.42 5.20
C VAL A 52 -6.94 -3.61 5.15
N ASN A 53 -5.91 -3.59 4.29
CA ASN A 53 -4.89 -4.65 4.25
C ASN A 53 -4.18 -4.82 5.60
N SER A 54 -3.86 -3.72 6.28
CA SER A 54 -3.25 -3.75 7.61
C SER A 54 -4.19 -4.39 8.63
N ALA A 55 -5.48 -4.01 8.63
CA ALA A 55 -6.48 -4.58 9.52
C ALA A 55 -6.66 -6.09 9.30
N LEU A 56 -6.76 -6.54 8.05
CA LEU A 56 -6.83 -7.96 7.71
C LEU A 56 -5.57 -8.73 8.13
N SER A 57 -4.39 -8.12 7.97
CA SER A 57 -3.10 -8.73 8.32
C SER A 57 -2.88 -8.89 9.84
N LYS A 58 -3.63 -8.15 10.67
CA LYS A 58 -3.62 -8.29 12.14
C LYS A 58 -4.41 -9.51 12.61
N ASP A 59 -5.35 -10.00 11.81
CA ASP A 59 -6.09 -11.23 12.12
C ASP A 59 -5.25 -12.45 11.70
N GLU A 60 -4.77 -13.20 12.69
CA GLU A 60 -3.87 -14.32 12.43
C GLU A 60 -4.51 -15.45 11.60
N GLN A 61 -5.81 -15.68 11.76
CA GLN A 61 -6.49 -16.75 11.04
C GLN A 61 -6.61 -16.40 9.56
N ILE A 62 -7.02 -15.16 9.25
CA ILE A 62 -7.07 -14.68 7.86
C ILE A 62 -5.66 -14.70 7.25
N LYS A 63 -4.64 -14.25 7.97
CA LYS A 63 -3.26 -14.23 7.46
C LYS A 63 -2.69 -15.63 7.16
N LYS A 64 -3.04 -16.64 7.97
CA LYS A 64 -2.51 -18.00 7.83
C LYS A 64 -3.29 -18.82 6.80
N GLU A 65 -4.61 -18.68 6.77
CA GLU A 65 -5.49 -19.62 6.08
C GLU A 65 -6.14 -19.04 4.83
N ALA A 66 -6.22 -17.71 4.70
CA ALA A 66 -6.86 -17.04 3.57
C ALA A 66 -5.88 -16.17 2.79
N ARG A 67 -6.18 -15.98 1.50
CA ARG A 67 -5.47 -15.05 0.63
C ARG A 67 -6.50 -14.12 0.01
N ILE A 68 -6.63 -12.94 0.61
CA ILE A 68 -7.60 -11.92 0.21
C ILE A 68 -6.82 -10.71 -0.27
N ASN A 69 -7.13 -10.26 -1.48
CA ASN A 69 -6.61 -9.05 -2.08
C ASN A 69 -7.65 -7.94 -1.91
N VAL A 70 -7.18 -6.75 -1.55
CA VAL A 70 -8.01 -5.57 -1.33
C VAL A 70 -7.78 -4.59 -2.47
N THR A 71 -8.86 -4.07 -3.02
CA THR A 71 -8.81 -2.96 -3.98
C THR A 71 -9.86 -1.92 -3.60
N ALA A 72 -9.48 -0.65 -3.55
CA ALA A 72 -10.38 0.47 -3.28
C ALA A 72 -10.54 1.33 -4.54
N TYR A 73 -11.78 1.73 -4.79
CA TYR A 73 -12.10 2.58 -5.92
C TYR A 73 -13.28 3.48 -5.57
N GLN A 74 -13.07 4.79 -5.56
CA GLN A 74 -14.05 5.80 -5.17
C GLN A 74 -14.66 5.49 -3.79
N GLY A 75 -13.81 5.21 -2.81
CA GLY A 75 -14.22 4.90 -1.44
C GLY A 75 -14.97 3.57 -1.27
N LYS A 76 -15.09 2.76 -2.32
CA LYS A 76 -15.67 1.40 -2.23
C LYS A 76 -14.53 0.39 -2.17
N VAL A 77 -14.63 -0.53 -1.22
CA VAL A 77 -13.65 -1.62 -1.04
C VAL A 77 -14.18 -2.91 -1.65
N LEU A 78 -13.40 -3.51 -2.53
CA LEU A 78 -13.60 -4.82 -3.10
C LEU A 78 -12.58 -5.80 -2.48
N LEU A 79 -13.10 -6.88 -1.91
CA LEU A 79 -12.30 -7.99 -1.38
C LEU A 79 -12.43 -9.18 -2.34
N VAL A 80 -11.31 -9.68 -2.86
CA VAL A 80 -11.28 -10.83 -3.77
C VAL A 80 -10.23 -11.81 -3.32
N GLY A 81 -10.53 -13.11 -3.32
CA GLY A 81 -9.52 -14.10 -2.97
C GLY A 81 -10.06 -15.48 -2.62
N GLN A 82 -9.22 -16.25 -1.96
CA GLN A 82 -9.51 -17.61 -1.51
C GLN A 82 -9.58 -17.65 0.01
N SER A 83 -10.56 -18.39 0.51
CA SER A 83 -10.75 -18.66 1.93
C SER A 83 -11.27 -20.09 2.07
N PRO A 84 -10.82 -20.84 3.10
CA PRO A 84 -11.19 -22.25 3.24
C PRO A 84 -12.65 -22.44 3.68
N ASN A 85 -13.31 -21.41 4.22
CA ASN A 85 -14.72 -21.45 4.60
C ASN A 85 -15.39 -20.07 4.48
N ALA A 86 -16.72 -20.05 4.54
CA ALA A 86 -17.51 -18.83 4.45
C ALA A 86 -17.42 -17.93 5.71
N GLU A 87 -17.05 -18.49 6.86
CA GLU A 87 -16.93 -17.73 8.11
C GLU A 87 -15.72 -16.80 8.09
N LEU A 88 -14.57 -17.27 7.59
CA LEU A 88 -13.36 -16.47 7.44
C LEU A 88 -13.53 -15.35 6.41
N SER A 89 -14.24 -15.60 5.31
CA SER A 89 -14.56 -14.54 4.34
C SER A 89 -15.56 -13.52 4.91
N ALA A 90 -16.54 -13.95 5.70
CA ALA A 90 -17.43 -13.04 6.41
C ALA A 90 -16.70 -12.19 7.47
N ARG A 91 -15.77 -12.78 8.21
CA ARG A 91 -14.89 -12.08 9.16
C ARG A 91 -14.04 -11.02 8.46
N ALA A 92 -13.44 -11.36 7.31
CA ALA A 92 -12.67 -10.41 6.52
C ALA A 92 -13.52 -9.21 6.09
N LYS A 93 -14.77 -9.45 5.67
CA LYS A 93 -15.74 -8.39 5.38
C LYS A 93 -16.02 -7.51 6.60
N GLN A 94 -16.26 -8.10 7.77
CA GLN A 94 -16.51 -7.34 9.00
C GLN A 94 -15.33 -6.44 9.39
N ILE A 95 -14.10 -6.97 9.30
CA ILE A 95 -12.88 -6.20 9.55
C ILE A 95 -12.78 -5.03 8.58
N ALA A 96 -12.97 -5.27 7.28
CA ALA A 96 -12.90 -4.22 6.27
C ALA A 96 -13.96 -3.12 6.46
N MET A 97 -15.16 -3.46 6.97
CA MET A 97 -16.21 -2.49 7.28
C MET A 97 -15.92 -1.64 8.52
N GLY A 98 -15.06 -2.11 9.43
CA GLY A 98 -14.69 -1.38 10.64
C GLY A 98 -13.48 -0.46 10.47
N VAL A 99 -12.96 -0.34 9.25
CA VAL A 99 -11.82 0.54 8.93
C VAL A 99 -12.37 1.86 8.39
N ASP A 100 -12.16 2.94 9.16
CA ASP A 100 -12.30 4.32 8.69
C ASP A 100 -11.15 4.71 7.77
#